data_AF-A0A157PJE8-F1
#
_entry.id   AF-A0A157PJE8-F1
#
_cell.length_a   1.000
_cell.length_b   1.000
_cell.length_c   1.000
_cell.angle_alpha   90.00
_cell.angle_beta   90.00
_cell.angle_gamma   90.00
#
_symmetry.space_group_name_H-M   'P 1'
#
loop_
_entity.id
_entity.type
_entity.pdbx_description
1 polymer ?
#
loop_
_entity_poly.entity_id
_entity_poly.type
_entity_poly.pdbx_seq_one_letter_code
_entity_poly.pdbx_strand_id
1 'polypeptide(L)'
;MPIPMPLGDAISMTVRIPPREIMNLHLALRRAGDVPAEVRILDADPAGGPTTMLLRGTRHDIDSAMHVIMCALPQAEFGAIHPLTAVLR
;
A
#
# COMPACT_ATOMS: atom_id res chain seq x y z
N MET A 1 -4.33 -9.42 -15.77
CA MET A 1 -2.95 -9.96 -15.71
C MET A 1 -2.13 -8.94 -14.91
N PRO A 2 -1.49 -9.29 -13.79
CA PRO A 2 -0.58 -8.36 -13.13
C PRO A 2 0.52 -8.00 -14.13
N ILE A 3 0.75 -6.71 -14.34
CA ILE A 3 1.78 -6.23 -15.26
C ILE A 3 3.13 -6.67 -14.68
N PRO A 4 3.98 -7.40 -15.42
CA PRO A 4 5.31 -7.73 -14.94
C PRO A 4 6.10 -6.43 -14.78
N MET A 5 6.28 -5.99 -13.54
CA MET A 5 7.09 -4.82 -13.23
C MET A 5 8.58 -5.16 -13.37
N PRO A 6 9.38 -4.32 -14.04
CA PRO A 6 10.82 -4.47 -14.03
C PRO A 6 11.30 -4.34 -12.57
N LEU A 7 11.93 -5.40 -12.06
CA LEU A 7 12.32 -5.47 -10.65
C LEU A 7 13.32 -4.38 -10.22
N GLY A 8 14.01 -3.74 -11.18
CA GLY A 8 14.94 -2.64 -10.89
C GLY A 8 14.30 -1.42 -10.23
N ASP A 9 13.01 -1.18 -10.47
CA ASP A 9 12.28 -0.02 -9.94
C ASP A 9 11.20 -0.39 -8.92
N ALA A 10 11.09 -1.68 -8.58
CA ALA A 10 10.10 -2.16 -7.64
C ALA A 10 10.50 -1.77 -6.22
N ILE A 11 9.57 -1.18 -5.48
CA ILE A 11 9.72 -0.83 -4.08
C ILE A 11 8.52 -1.36 -3.28
N SER A 12 8.71 -1.46 -1.97
CA SER A 12 7.66 -1.75 -1.02
C SER A 12 7.68 -0.78 0.15
N MET A 13 6.53 -0.62 0.78
CA MET A 13 6.38 0.24 1.95
C MET A 13 5.21 -0.29 2.79
N THR A 14 5.34 -0.19 4.11
CA THR A 14 4.22 -0.48 5.00
C THR A 14 3.34 0.74 5.22
N VAL A 15 2.05 0.52 5.40
CA VAL A 15 1.10 1.57 5.81
C VAL A 15 0.28 1.05 6.96
N ARG A 16 0.23 1.80 8.05
CA ARG A 16 -0.56 1.49 9.23
C ARG A 16 -1.77 2.42 9.29
N ILE A 17 -2.96 1.85 9.45
CA ILE A 17 -4.20 2.61 9.52
C ILE A 17 -5.01 2.20 10.76
N PRO A 18 -5.86 3.10 11.29
CA PRO A 18 -6.85 2.72 12.28
C PRO A 18 -7.80 1.66 11.70
N PRO A 19 -8.29 0.70 12.51
CA PRO A 19 -9.12 -0.41 12.03
C PRO A 19 -10.47 0.04 11.45
N ARG A 20 -11.00 1.17 11.90
CA ARG A 20 -12.25 1.73 11.36
C ARG A 20 -12.10 2.26 9.94
N GLU A 21 -10.86 2.50 9.50
CA GLU A 21 -10.54 3.11 8.20
C GLU A 21 -10.29 2.09 7.08
N ILE A 22 -10.29 0.78 7.38
CA ILE A 22 -10.05 -0.26 6.36
C ILE A 22 -11.06 -0.17 5.21
N MET A 23 -12.33 0.07 5.52
CA MET A 23 -13.35 0.19 4.48
C MET A 23 -13.20 1.48 3.67
N ASN A 24 -12.85 2.59 4.34
CA ASN A 24 -12.60 3.87 3.68
C ASN A 24 -11.39 3.79 2.74
N LEU A 25 -10.33 3.08 3.14
CA LEU A 25 -9.21 2.76 2.27
C LEU A 25 -9.66 2.01 1.01
N HIS A 26 -10.40 0.91 1.20
CA HIS A 26 -10.84 0.07 0.09
C HIS A 26 -11.68 0.85 -0.92
N LEU A 27 -12.58 1.72 -0.43
CA LEU A 27 -13.36 2.62 -1.27
C LEU A 27 -12.48 3.66 -1.97
N ALA A 28 -11.52 4.25 -1.28
CA ALA A 28 -10.62 5.25 -1.86
C ALA A 28 -9.77 4.66 -3.00
N LEU A 29 -9.15 3.49 -2.76
CA LEU A 29 -8.38 2.79 -3.78
C LEU A 29 -9.25 2.40 -4.98
N ARG A 30 -10.47 1.86 -4.74
CA ARG A 30 -11.40 1.55 -5.83
C ARG A 30 -11.85 2.78 -6.62
N ARG A 31 -12.07 3.93 -5.96
CA ARG A 31 -12.48 5.18 -6.61
C ARG A 31 -11.36 5.83 -7.39
N ALA A 32 -10.11 5.71 -6.92
CA ALA A 32 -8.94 6.16 -7.66
C ALA A 32 -8.73 5.37 -8.97
N GLY A 33 -9.41 4.23 -9.12
CA GLY A 33 -9.34 3.39 -10.29
C GLY A 33 -8.20 2.36 -10.17
N ASP A 34 -7.47 2.16 -11.26
CA ASP A 34 -6.39 1.18 -11.36
C ASP A 34 -5.13 1.73 -10.68
N VAL A 35 -5.12 1.78 -9.34
CA VAL A 35 -3.90 2.05 -8.58
C VAL A 35 -2.96 0.88 -8.84
N PRO A 36 -1.84 1.04 -9.58
CA PRO A 36 -1.07 -0.11 -10.06
C PRO A 36 -0.27 -0.80 -8.95
N ALA A 37 -0.30 -0.25 -7.73
CA ALA A 37 0.34 -0.82 -6.56
C ALA A 37 -0.46 -2.03 -6.05
N GLU A 38 0.25 -3.15 -5.86
CA GLU A 38 -0.25 -4.30 -5.12
C GLU A 38 -0.39 -3.92 -3.63
N VAL A 39 -1.59 -4.10 -3.09
CA VAL A 39 -1.90 -3.87 -1.67
C VAL A 39 -2.18 -5.21 -0.99
N ARG A 40 -1.44 -5.50 0.07
CA ARG A 40 -1.61 -6.73 0.87
C ARG A 40 -1.69 -6.42 2.35
N ILE A 41 -2.72 -6.91 3.03
CA ILE A 41 -2.80 -6.81 4.49
C ILE A 41 -1.75 -7.75 5.09
N LEU A 42 -0.88 -7.21 5.97
CA LEU A 42 0.13 -8.00 6.68
C LEU A 42 -0.37 -8.43 8.05
N ASP A 43 -1.05 -7.53 8.75
CA ASP A 43 -1.56 -7.76 10.10
C ASP A 43 -2.82 -6.93 10.33
N ALA A 44 -3.79 -7.51 11.01
CA ALA A 44 -5.02 -6.86 11.40
C ALA A 44 -5.40 -7.36 12.80
N ASP A 45 -5.44 -6.45 13.77
CA ASP A 45 -5.78 -6.80 15.14
C ASP A 45 -7.30 -7.07 15.27
N PRO A 46 -7.71 -8.31 15.58
CA PRO A 46 -9.13 -8.66 15.74
C PRO A 46 -9.78 -7.97 16.95
N ALA A 47 -9.01 -7.46 17.91
CA ALA A 47 -9.51 -6.66 19.04
C ALA A 47 -9.76 -5.19 18.68
N GLY A 48 -9.57 -4.80 17.42
CA GLY A 48 -9.78 -3.42 16.96
C GLY A 48 -8.57 -2.52 17.22
N GLY A 49 -7.36 -3.07 17.11
CA GLY A 49 -6.12 -2.31 16.97
C GLY A 49 -5.79 -1.95 15.52
N PRO A 50 -4.67 -1.26 15.29
CA PRO A 50 -4.25 -0.80 13.97
C PRO A 50 -4.07 -1.96 12.97
N THR A 51 -4.37 -1.69 11.70
CA THR A 51 -4.13 -2.62 10.60
C THR A 51 -2.87 -2.19 9.86
N THR A 52 -1.95 -3.13 9.64
CA THR A 52 -0.73 -2.92 8.89
C THR A 52 -0.85 -3.58 7.51
N MET A 53 -0.50 -2.81 6.49
CA MET A 53 -0.57 -3.23 5.09
C MET A 53 0.79 -3.05 4.44
N LEU A 54 1.01 -3.79 3.37
CA LEU A 54 2.13 -3.66 2.46
C LEU A 54 1.62 -3.11 1.14
N LEU A 55 2.24 -2.02 0.69
CA LEU A 55 2.16 -1.55 -0.68
C LEU A 55 3.40 -2.04 -1.44
N ARG A 56 3.21 -2.50 -2.67
CA ARG A 56 4.28 -2.93 -3.56
C ARG A 56 4.00 -2.43 -4.97
N GLY A 57 4.98 -1.81 -5.62
CA GLY A 57 4.82 -1.29 -6.96
C GLY A 57 6.10 -0.64 -7.47
N THR A 58 6.04 0.03 -8.61
CA THR A 58 7.11 0.97 -8.96
C THR A 58 7.06 2.18 -8.03
N ARG A 59 8.11 3.01 -8.03
CA ARG A 59 8.10 4.26 -7.26
C ARG A 59 6.90 5.15 -7.59
N HIS A 60 6.57 5.27 -8.87
CA HIS A 60 5.44 6.07 -9.34
C HIS A 60 4.09 5.55 -8.82
N ASP A 61 3.92 4.22 -8.78
CA ASP A 61 2.68 3.60 -8.31
C ASP A 61 2.51 3.79 -6.80
N ILE A 62 3.60 3.64 -6.04
CA ILE A 62 3.58 3.89 -4.60
C ILE A 62 3.30 5.36 -4.30
N ASP A 63 3.94 6.30 -4.99
CA ASP A 63 3.69 7.73 -4.78
C ASP A 63 2.21 8.09 -5.10
N SER A 64 1.64 7.48 -6.15
CA SER A 64 0.23 7.64 -6.50
C SER A 64 -0.70 7.05 -5.43
N ALA A 65 -0.39 5.84 -4.95
CA ALA A 65 -1.13 5.21 -3.86
C ALA A 65 -1.04 6.02 -2.57
N MET A 66 0.13 6.55 -2.22
CA MET A 66 0.34 7.43 -1.07
C MET A 66 -0.56 8.66 -1.16
N HIS A 67 -0.62 9.31 -2.32
CA HIS A 67 -1.46 10.48 -2.51
C HIS A 67 -2.94 10.16 -2.27
N VAL A 68 -3.45 9.06 -2.85
CA VAL A 68 -4.83 8.60 -2.62
C VAL A 68 -5.09 8.32 -1.14
N ILE A 69 -4.16 7.62 -0.49
CA ILE A 69 -4.28 7.25 0.93
C ILE A 69 -4.24 8.50 1.82
N MET A 70 -3.32 9.44 1.60
CA MET A 70 -3.25 10.68 2.38
C MET A 70 -4.52 11.53 2.24
N CYS A 71 -5.08 11.61 1.02
CA CYS A 71 -6.32 12.34 0.77
C CYS A 71 -7.54 11.70 1.45
N ALA A 72 -7.61 10.37 1.47
CA ALA A 72 -8.75 9.66 2.06
C ALA A 72 -8.59 9.45 3.57
N LEU A 73 -7.36 9.23 4.04
CA LEU A 73 -6.99 8.75 5.36
C LEU A 73 -5.80 9.57 5.90
N PRO A 74 -6.02 10.81 6.37
CA PRO A 74 -4.95 11.68 6.84
C PRO A 74 -4.24 11.16 8.10
N GLN A 75 -4.84 10.19 8.80
CA GLN A 75 -4.26 9.52 9.97
C GLN A 75 -3.43 8.27 9.61
N ALA A 76 -3.29 7.96 8.32
CA ALA A 76 -2.46 6.84 7.88
C ALA A 76 -0.99 7.13 8.16
N GLU A 77 -0.29 6.16 8.73
CA GLU A 77 1.14 6.23 8.99
C GLU A 77 1.89 5.44 7.92
N PHE A 78 2.83 6.10 7.25
CA PHE A 78 3.65 5.51 6.20
C PHE A 78 4.99 5.08 6.78
N GLY A 79 5.37 3.83 6.51
CA GLY A 79 6.66 3.27 6.89
C GLY A 79 7.79 3.68 5.95
N ALA A 80 8.97 3.10 6.17
CA ALA A 80 10.11 3.31 5.28
C ALA A 80 9.87 2.65 3.90
N ILE A 81 10.43 3.27 2.86
CA ILE A 81 10.45 2.70 1.52
C ILE A 81 11.64 1.74 1.42
N HIS A 82 11.37 0.53 0.96
CA HIS A 82 12.37 -0.51 0.75
C HIS A 82 12.45 -0.88 -0.74
N PRO A 83 13.65 -0.91 -1.35
CA PRO A 83 13.80 -1.48 -2.67
C PRO A 83 13.48 -2.98 -2.63
N LEU A 84 12.64 -3.44 -3.53
CA LEU A 84 12.41 -4.87 -3.76
C LEU A 84 13.51 -5.35 -4.68
N THR A 85 14.70 -5.54 -4.12
CA THR A 85 15.76 -6.24 -4.82
C THR A 85 15.24 -7.62 -5.20
N ALA A 86 15.46 -8.02 -6.46
CA ALA A 86 15.28 -9.40 -6.87
C ALA A 86 16.13 -10.26 -5.95
N VAL A 87 15.53 -10.87 -4.93
CA VAL A 87 16.15 -12.01 -4.29
C VAL A 87 16.09 -13.10 -5.35
N LEU A 88 17.14 -13.15 -6.18
CA LEU A 88 17.52 -14.37 -6.88
C LEU A 88 17.62 -15.42 -5.77
N ARG A 89 16.74 -16.42 -5.87
CA ARG A 89 16.71 -17.58 -4.98
C ARG A 89 18.10 -18.19 -4.82
#